data_AF-A0A523XSW9-F1
#
_entry.id   AF-A0A523XSW9-F1
#
_cell.length_a   1.000
_cell.length_b   1.000
_cell.length_c   1.000
_cell.angle_alpha   90.00
_cell.angle_beta   90.00
_cell.angle_gamma   90.00
#
_symmetry.space_group_name_H-M   'P 1'
#
loop_
_entity.id
_entity.type
_entity.pdbx_description
1 polymer ?
#
loop_
_entity_poly.entity_id
_entity_poly.type
_entity_poly.pdbx_seq_one_letter_code
_entity_poly.pdbx_strand_id
1 'polypeptide(L)' 'MRLTGHEQKILKGKHGEAPRIALSVLVDLGDLFGAEEMMRVSQVHIDMT' A
#
# COMPACT_ATOMS: atom_id res chain seq x y z
N MET A 1 -1.26 5.79 -9.64
CA MET A 1 -1.97 4.87 -8.74
C MET A 1 -3.39 5.34 -8.41
N ARG A 2 -4.42 4.50 -8.61
CA ARG A 2 -5.79 4.67 -8.07
C ARG A 2 -5.86 4.09 -6.66
N LEU A 3 -6.42 4.85 -5.72
CA LEU A 3 -6.50 4.45 -4.31
C LEU A 3 -7.96 4.30 -3.85
N THR A 4 -8.23 3.21 -3.16
CA THR A 4 -9.49 2.96 -2.46
C THR A 4 -9.70 3.95 -1.31
N GLY A 5 -10.96 4.10 -0.88
CA GLY A 5 -11.27 4.94 0.29
C GLY A 5 -10.60 4.48 1.58
N HIS A 6 -10.24 3.20 1.71
CA HIS A 6 -9.51 2.68 2.87
C HIS A 6 -8.05 3.13 2.85
N GLU A 7 -7.35 2.95 1.73
CA GLU A 7 -5.97 3.38 1.53
C GLU A 7 -5.82 4.89 1.71
N GLN A 8 -6.76 5.68 1.18
CA GLN A 8 -6.77 7.13 1.41
C GLN A 8 -6.91 7.49 2.90
N LYS A 9 -7.69 6.73 3.69
CA LYS A 9 -7.79 6.96 5.14
C LYS A 9 -6.48 6.59 5.85
N ILE A 10 -5.79 5.54 5.41
CA ILE A 10 -4.47 5.16 5.94
C ILE A 10 -3.45 6.28 5.65
N LEU A 11 -3.37 6.78 4.41
CA LEU A 11 -2.45 7.87 4.05
C LEU A 11 -2.75 9.20 4.78
N LYS A 12 -4.00 9.44 5.16
CA LYS A 12 -4.41 10.56 6.03
C LYS A 12 -4.07 10.33 7.52
N GLY A 13 -3.36 9.27 7.86
CA GLY A 13 -2.93 8.95 9.23
C GLY A 13 -4.02 8.38 10.14
N LYS A 14 -5.22 8.06 9.61
CA LYS A 14 -6.35 7.61 10.45
C LYS A 14 -6.16 6.23 11.10
N HIS A 15 -5.11 5.49 10.71
CA HIS A 15 -4.77 4.18 11.24
C HIS A 15 -3.42 4.16 11.97
N GLY A 16 -2.90 5.35 12.32
CA GLY A 16 -1.58 5.51 12.93
C GLY A 16 -0.45 5.69 11.92
N GLU A 17 0.73 5.96 12.44
CA GLU A 17 1.87 6.44 11.66
C GLU A 17 2.58 5.32 10.89
N ALA A 18 2.75 4.15 11.51
CA ALA A 18 3.44 3.03 10.86
C ALA A 18 2.72 2.56 9.56
N PRO A 19 1.39 2.33 9.55
CA PRO A 19 0.67 2.01 8.32
C PRO A 19 0.70 3.13 7.28
N ARG A 20 0.73 4.40 7.72
CA ARG A 20 0.83 5.57 6.82
C ARG A 20 2.14 5.55 6.04
N ILE A 21 3.26 5.36 6.74
CA ILE A 21 4.60 5.28 6.15
C ILE A 21 4.73 4.05 5.24
N ALA A 22 4.29 2.89 5.72
CA ALA A 22 4.36 1.66 4.92
C ALA A 22 3.58 1.79 3.61
N LEU A 23 2.36 2.33 3.67
CA LEU A 23 1.54 2.50 2.47
C LEU A 23 2.07 3.59 1.54
N SER A 24 2.66 4.68 2.05
CA SER A 24 3.25 5.71 1.17
C SER A 24 4.37 5.13 0.31
N VAL A 25 5.23 4.30 0.89
CA VAL A 25 6.31 3.61 0.13
C VAL A 25 5.73 2.74 -0.97
N LEU A 26 4.66 1.98 -0.69
CA LEU A 26 4.03 1.13 -1.71
C LEU A 26 3.40 1.96 -2.84
N VAL A 27 2.81 3.12 -2.52
CA VAL A 27 2.27 4.04 -3.54
C VAL A 27 3.36 4.62 -4.41
N ASP A 28 4.47 5.07 -3.81
CA ASP A 28 5.63 5.60 -4.53
C ASP A 28 6.22 4.56 -5.49
N LEU A 29 6.34 3.30 -5.03
CA LEU A 29 6.76 2.18 -5.89
C LEU A 29 5.75 1.92 -7.01
N GLY A 30 4.46 1.92 -6.70
CA GLY A 30 3.40 1.76 -7.69
C GLY A 30 3.46 2.82 -8.79
N ASP A 31 3.60 4.09 -8.42
CA ASP A 31 3.75 5.19 -9.39
C ASP A 31 5.05 5.07 -10.19
N LEU A 32 6.16 4.69 -9.56
CA LEU A 32 7.45 4.46 -10.22
C LEU A 32 7.37 3.36 -11.30
N PHE A 33 6.64 2.28 -11.04
CA PHE A 33 6.47 1.16 -11.98
C PHE A 33 5.27 1.32 -12.93
N GLY A 34 4.53 2.43 -12.86
CA GLY A 34 3.36 2.66 -13.70
C GLY A 34 2.16 1.78 -13.35
N ALA A 35 2.05 1.33 -12.10
CA ALA A 35 0.93 0.52 -11.63
C ALA A 35 -0.37 1.35 -11.56
N GLU A 36 -1.47 0.74 -12.01
CA GLU A 36 -2.78 1.38 -12.03
C GLU A 36 -3.47 1.34 -10.66
N GLU A 37 -3.37 0.23 -9.93
CA GLU A 37 -4.03 0.02 -8.63
C GLU A 37 -3.32 -1.06 -7.78
N MET A 38 -3.61 -1.08 -6.47
CA MET A 38 -3.16 -2.13 -5.56
C MET A 38 -4.00 -3.41 -5.75
N MET A 39 -3.35 -4.57 -5.61
CA MET A 39 -4.04 -5.87 -5.51
C MET A 39 -4.23 -6.26 -4.04
N ARG A 40 -5.45 -6.70 -3.68
CA ARG A 40 -5.71 -7.25 -2.34
C ARG A 40 -5.13 -8.66 -2.23
N VAL A 41 -4.16 -8.82 -1.33
CA VAL A 41 -3.56 -10.12 -1.00
C VAL A 41 -4.21 -10.65 0.27
N SER A 42 -4.77 -11.87 0.23
CA SER A 42 -5.34 -12.55 1.40
C SER A 42 -4.32 -13.39 2.16
N GLN A 43 -3.35 -13.95 1.44
CA GLN A 43 -2.31 -14.79 1.99
C GLN A 43 -1.06 -14.70 1.11
N VAL A 44 0.10 -14.65 1.76
CA VAL A 44 1.42 -14.78 1.13
C VAL A 44 2.21 -15.80 1.93
N HIS A 45 2.85 -16.74 1.23
CA HIS A 45 3.83 -17.63 1.81
C HIS A 45 5.21 -17.06 1.51
N ILE A 46 6.00 -16.81 2.54
CA ILE A 46 7.38 -16.37 2.39
C ILE A 46 8.24 -17.59 2.67
N ASP A 47 8.83 -18.15 1.62
CA ASP A 47 9.92 -19.10 1.75
C ASP A 47 11.23 -18.28 1.80
N MET A 48 11.90 -18.28 2.95
CA MET A 48 13.21 -17.67 3.10
C MET A 48 14.26 -18.77 3.00
N THR A 49 15.04 -18.75 1.91
CA THR A 49 16.26 -19.55 1.77
C THR A 49 17.48 -18.77 2.26
#